data_AF-A0A554PPA5-F1
#
_entry.id   AF-A0A554PPA5-F1
#
_cell.length_a   1.000
_cell.length_b   1.000
_cell.length_c   1.000
_cell.angle_alpha   90.00
_cell.angle_beta   90.00
_cell.angle_gamma   90.00
#
_symmetry.space_group_name_H-M   'P 1'
#
loop_
_entity.id
_entity.type
_entity.pdbx_description
1 polymer ?
#
loop_
_entity_poly.entity_id
_entity_poly.type
_entity_poly.pdbx_seq_one_letter_code
_entity_poly.pdbx_strand_id
1 'polypeptide(L)'
;MIIFQIRSNALTGSACLKKAADIQHQVKQINPDGYTALVRTYYQVGDQQSVQGGDYSTAIAGDNGKAVVGESGFAVAGDRGKAHAGDFGTAYAGEFATAVAGDGGVATVQDCSKAVAGVRGTAIAGDYGHASAGTNGMASAGIKGIVSAGEKGEIRLRYRDNQAERYRTVIGYIGENGLVPNTAYSLDDNHAFVPATHALGDAQ
;
A
#
# COMPACT_ATOMS: atom_id res chain seq x y z
N MET A 1 -12.58 0.99 -34.66
CA MET A 1 -11.17 0.96 -35.09
C MET A 1 -10.31 0.96 -33.84
N ILE A 2 -9.61 -0.14 -33.59
CA ILE A 2 -8.77 -0.35 -32.41
C ILE A 2 -7.57 0.59 -32.52
N ILE A 3 -7.37 1.47 -31.55
CA ILE A 3 -6.14 2.26 -31.42
C ILE A 3 -5.43 1.81 -30.16
N PHE A 4 -4.67 0.73 -30.30
CA PHE A 4 -3.50 0.48 -29.46
C PHE A 4 -2.30 1.00 -30.25
N GLN A 5 -1.62 2.02 -29.74
CA GLN A 5 -0.17 2.11 -29.62
C GLN A 5 0.26 3.53 -29.24
N ILE A 6 0.64 3.72 -27.98
CA ILE A 6 1.89 4.40 -27.67
C ILE A 6 2.60 3.50 -26.67
N ARG A 7 3.52 2.65 -27.16
CA ARG A 7 4.58 2.12 -26.32
C ARG A 7 5.57 3.26 -26.10
N SER A 8 5.51 3.89 -24.95
CA SER A 8 6.64 4.71 -24.51
C SER A 8 7.79 3.76 -24.19
N ASN A 9 8.83 3.77 -25.02
CA ASN A 9 10.11 3.12 -24.78
C ASN A 9 10.89 3.81 -23.64
N ALA A 10 10.27 4.02 -22.48
CA ALA A 10 10.88 4.62 -21.31
C ALA A 10 11.24 3.54 -20.27
N LEU A 11 11.87 2.46 -20.73
CA LEU A 11 12.44 1.41 -19.88
C LEU A 11 13.78 0.96 -20.49
N THR A 12 14.70 1.89 -20.68
CA THR A 12 16.11 1.57 -20.92
C THR A 12 16.98 2.61 -20.24
N GLY A 13 17.54 2.22 -19.10
CA GLY A 13 18.79 2.79 -18.60
C GLY A 13 18.69 4.14 -17.90
N SER A 14 19.28 4.15 -16.70
CA SER A 14 19.75 5.31 -15.95
C SER A 14 20.19 6.50 -16.83
N ALA A 15 19.32 7.51 -17.02
CA ALA A 15 19.67 8.86 -17.49
C ALA A 15 18.46 9.82 -17.46
N CYS A 16 18.42 10.63 -16.41
CA CYS A 16 18.10 12.07 -16.42
C CYS A 16 16.83 12.63 -17.13
N LEU A 17 15.98 13.21 -16.27
CA LEU A 17 15.57 14.62 -16.29
C LEU A 17 14.95 15.14 -17.60
N LYS A 18 13.71 14.74 -17.88
CA LYS A 18 12.76 15.64 -18.55
C LYS A 18 11.43 15.61 -17.82
N LYS A 19 11.13 16.76 -17.20
CA LYS A 19 9.82 17.33 -16.89
C LYS A 19 8.73 16.34 -16.48
N ALA A 20 8.17 16.58 -15.29
CA ALA A 20 6.83 16.12 -14.92
C ALA A 20 5.92 16.15 -16.16
N ALA A 21 5.53 14.97 -16.63
CA ALA A 21 4.49 14.90 -17.64
C ALA A 21 3.20 15.18 -16.87
N ASP A 22 2.86 16.47 -16.76
CA ASP A 22 1.51 16.89 -16.39
C ASP A 22 0.63 16.54 -17.60
N ILE A 23 0.30 15.25 -17.74
CA ILE A 23 -0.69 14.80 -18.70
C ILE A 23 -2.04 15.17 -18.06
N GLN A 24 -2.38 16.46 -18.13
CA GLN A 24 -3.73 16.91 -17.91
C GLN A 24 -4.60 16.34 -19.02
N HIS A 25 -5.05 15.11 -18.83
CA HIS A 25 -6.06 14.50 -19.68
C HIS A 25 -7.41 15.12 -19.31
N GLN A 26 -7.60 16.44 -19.49
CA GLN A 26 -8.92 17.07 -19.38
C GLN A 26 -9.76 16.68 -20.60
N VAL A 27 -10.14 15.41 -20.71
CA VAL A 27 -11.19 14.99 -21.63
C VAL A 27 -12.50 15.37 -21.00
N LYS A 28 -12.92 16.62 -21.21
CA LYS A 28 -14.29 17.06 -20.95
C LYS A 28 -15.22 16.35 -21.96
N GLN A 29 -15.45 15.06 -21.79
CA GLN A 29 -16.49 14.35 -22.52
C GLN A 29 -17.82 14.76 -21.91
N ILE A 30 -18.46 15.73 -22.55
CA ILE A 30 -19.88 16.02 -22.34
C ILE A 30 -20.61 14.97 -23.18
N ASN A 31 -21.13 13.94 -22.53
CA ASN A 31 -22.07 13.05 -23.20
C ASN A 31 -23.38 13.81 -23.44
N PRO A 32 -24.08 13.58 -24.57
CA PRO A 32 -25.29 14.31 -24.93
C PRO A 32 -26.47 14.10 -23.95
N ASP A 33 -26.33 13.24 -22.95
CA ASP A 33 -27.29 12.94 -21.88
C ASP A 33 -27.10 13.79 -20.60
N GLY A 34 -26.09 14.67 -20.55
CA GLY A 34 -25.79 15.51 -19.38
C GLY A 34 -24.95 14.83 -18.30
N TYR A 35 -24.46 13.60 -18.53
CA TYR A 35 -23.52 12.95 -17.63
C TYR A 35 -22.10 13.50 -17.83
N THR A 36 -21.56 14.15 -16.79
CA THR A 36 -20.13 14.51 -16.75
C THR A 36 -19.32 13.28 -16.35
N ALA A 37 -18.59 12.69 -17.31
CA ALA A 37 -17.63 11.66 -16.98
C ALA A 37 -16.56 12.23 -16.03
N LEU A 38 -16.32 11.54 -14.91
CA LEU A 38 -15.27 11.91 -13.96
C LEU A 38 -13.91 11.80 -14.67
N VAL A 39 -13.24 12.93 -14.85
CA VAL A 39 -11.93 12.97 -15.48
C VAL A 39 -10.85 12.74 -14.43
N ARG A 40 -10.23 11.56 -14.44
CA ARG A 40 -9.04 11.32 -13.60
C ARG A 40 -7.86 12.13 -14.15
N THR A 41 -7.28 12.96 -13.28
CA THR A 41 -6.04 13.69 -13.61
C THR A 41 -4.84 12.79 -13.32
N TYR A 42 -3.86 12.75 -14.22
CA TYR A 42 -2.68 11.88 -14.11
C TYR A 42 -1.41 12.72 -13.99
N TYR A 43 -0.63 12.45 -12.94
CA TYR A 43 0.67 13.09 -12.72
C TYR A 43 1.77 12.04 -12.65
N GLN A 44 2.86 12.25 -13.38
CA GLN A 44 4.02 11.37 -13.35
C GLN A 44 5.33 12.16 -13.21
N VAL A 45 6.16 11.74 -12.27
CA VAL A 45 7.51 12.26 -12.03
C VAL A 45 8.52 11.11 -11.96
N GLY A 46 9.80 11.42 -12.18
CA GLY A 46 10.89 10.45 -12.13
C GLY A 46 11.36 10.14 -10.70
N ASP A 47 12.54 9.53 -10.61
CA ASP A 47 13.16 9.12 -9.35
C ASP A 47 13.50 10.33 -8.47
N GLN A 48 13.40 10.15 -7.15
CA GLN A 48 13.66 11.16 -6.12
C GLN A 48 12.76 12.41 -6.23
N GLN A 49 11.77 12.40 -7.11
CA GLN A 49 10.84 13.51 -7.29
C GLN A 49 9.56 13.29 -6.48
N SER A 50 8.89 14.41 -6.19
CA SER A 50 7.62 14.42 -5.49
C SER A 50 6.52 14.92 -6.42
N VAL A 51 5.35 14.32 -6.30
CA VAL A 51 4.16 14.68 -7.08
C VAL A 51 2.94 14.64 -6.17
N GLN A 52 2.04 15.60 -6.38
CA GLN A 52 0.79 15.71 -5.64
C GLN A 52 -0.36 15.93 -6.61
N GLY A 53 -1.37 15.08 -6.52
CA GLY A 53 -2.66 15.25 -7.18
C GLY A 53 -3.79 15.49 -6.17
N GLY A 54 -4.90 16.03 -6.65
CA GLY A 54 -6.12 16.21 -5.85
C GLY A 54 -6.95 14.93 -5.72
N ASP A 55 -8.22 15.08 -5.38
CA ASP A 55 -9.16 13.95 -5.31
C ASP A 55 -9.35 13.29 -6.68
N TYR A 56 -9.61 11.98 -6.66
CA TYR A 56 -9.80 11.15 -7.85
C TYR A 56 -8.62 11.13 -8.84
N SER A 57 -7.47 11.69 -8.46
CA SER A 57 -6.28 11.75 -9.31
C SER A 57 -5.45 10.48 -9.21
N THR A 58 -4.52 10.34 -10.16
CA THR A 58 -3.47 9.34 -10.15
C THR A 58 -2.12 10.06 -10.07
N ALA A 59 -1.27 9.68 -9.13
CA ALA A 59 0.08 10.21 -9.02
C ALA A 59 1.11 9.08 -8.97
N ILE A 60 2.13 9.16 -9.83
CA ILE A 60 3.17 8.15 -9.98
C ILE A 60 4.53 8.82 -9.80
N ALA A 61 5.32 8.33 -8.85
CA ALA A 61 6.72 8.73 -8.63
C ALA A 61 7.65 7.53 -8.79
N GLY A 62 8.87 7.78 -9.30
CA GLY A 62 9.90 6.76 -9.44
C GLY A 62 10.53 6.32 -8.11
N ASP A 63 11.73 5.74 -8.18
CA ASP A 63 12.45 5.25 -7.01
C ASP A 63 12.84 6.38 -6.06
N ASN A 64 12.73 6.13 -4.75
CA ASN A 64 12.85 7.15 -3.70
C ASN A 64 11.88 8.34 -3.89
N GLY A 65 10.88 8.20 -4.76
CA GLY A 65 9.91 9.23 -5.07
C GLY A 65 8.78 9.30 -4.05
N LYS A 66 8.02 10.40 -4.11
CA LYS A 66 6.84 10.61 -3.26
C LYS A 66 5.62 10.90 -4.13
N ALA A 67 4.59 10.06 -4.01
CA ALA A 67 3.30 10.27 -4.66
C ALA A 67 2.22 10.53 -3.60
N VAL A 68 1.49 11.64 -3.74
CA VAL A 68 0.40 12.02 -2.85
C VAL A 68 -0.85 12.30 -3.68
N VAL A 69 -1.98 11.73 -3.29
CA VAL A 69 -3.30 12.00 -3.91
C VAL A 69 -4.35 12.21 -2.83
N GLY A 70 -5.45 12.88 -3.19
CA GLY A 70 -6.59 13.10 -2.32
C GLY A 70 -7.52 11.88 -2.20
N GLU A 71 -8.78 12.14 -1.83
CA GLU A 71 -9.84 11.13 -1.67
C GLU A 71 -10.04 10.34 -2.97
N SER A 72 -10.26 9.03 -2.86
CA SER A 72 -10.49 8.13 -4.00
C SER A 72 -9.37 8.15 -5.06
N GLY A 73 -8.19 8.66 -4.68
CA GLY A 73 -7.03 8.76 -5.54
C GLY A 73 -6.21 7.46 -5.61
N PHE A 74 -5.31 7.40 -6.59
CA PHE A 74 -4.37 6.30 -6.77
C PHE A 74 -2.91 6.80 -6.73
N ALA A 75 -2.16 6.45 -5.69
CA ALA A 75 -0.76 6.84 -5.53
C ALA A 75 0.17 5.63 -5.72
N VAL A 76 1.21 5.81 -6.54
CA VAL A 76 2.27 4.81 -6.79
C VAL A 76 3.63 5.45 -6.55
N ALA A 77 4.47 4.82 -5.75
CA ALA A 77 5.89 5.17 -5.61
C ALA A 77 6.78 3.95 -5.87
N GLY A 78 7.98 4.16 -6.41
CA GLY A 78 8.97 3.11 -6.61
C GLY A 78 9.60 2.61 -5.30
N ASP A 79 10.73 1.91 -5.42
CA ASP A 79 11.45 1.37 -4.27
C ASP A 79 11.97 2.49 -3.37
N ARG A 80 11.97 2.27 -2.05
CA ARG A 80 12.27 3.30 -1.02
C ARG A 80 11.35 4.53 -1.10
N GLY A 81 10.28 4.44 -1.88
CA GLY A 81 9.34 5.52 -2.12
C GLY A 81 8.31 5.68 -1.01
N LYS A 82 7.49 6.72 -1.17
CA LYS A 82 6.37 7.01 -0.26
C LYS A 82 5.11 7.28 -1.08
N ALA A 83 4.12 6.41 -0.96
CA ALA A 83 2.81 6.60 -1.57
C ALA A 83 1.77 6.95 -0.49
N HIS A 84 1.00 8.00 -0.71
CA HIS A 84 -0.09 8.42 0.16
C HIS A 84 -1.36 8.67 -0.65
N ALA A 85 -2.45 8.03 -0.25
CA ALA A 85 -3.78 8.28 -0.79
C ALA A 85 -4.75 8.60 0.36
N GLY A 86 -5.73 9.47 0.09
CA GLY A 86 -6.78 9.82 1.04
C GLY A 86 -7.78 8.67 1.29
N ASP A 87 -8.93 9.01 1.85
CA ASP A 87 -10.01 8.07 2.12
C ASP A 87 -10.49 7.40 0.83
N PHE A 88 -10.85 6.12 0.91
CA PHE A 88 -11.18 5.25 -0.23
C PHE A 88 -10.09 5.19 -1.32
N GLY A 89 -8.90 5.74 -1.05
CA GLY A 89 -7.78 5.77 -1.95
C GLY A 89 -6.97 4.49 -1.92
N THR A 90 -6.15 4.31 -2.95
CA THR A 90 -5.23 3.18 -3.05
C THR A 90 -3.80 3.70 -3.15
N ALA A 91 -2.94 3.24 -2.26
CA ALA A 91 -1.52 3.54 -2.22
C ALA A 91 -0.70 2.27 -2.46
N TYR A 92 0.22 2.31 -3.43
CA TYR A 92 1.17 1.25 -3.72
C TYR A 92 2.60 1.79 -3.63
N ALA A 93 3.50 1.06 -2.97
CA ALA A 93 4.92 1.36 -2.98
C ALA A 93 5.80 0.10 -3.13
N GLY A 94 7.02 0.27 -3.64
CA GLY A 94 7.97 -0.82 -3.88
C GLY A 94 8.61 -1.42 -2.62
N GLU A 95 9.81 -2.00 -2.76
CA GLU A 95 10.59 -2.55 -1.64
C GLU A 95 11.16 -1.44 -0.75
N PHE A 96 11.37 -1.72 0.53
CA PHE A 96 11.86 -0.77 1.54
C PHE A 96 11.07 0.55 1.58
N ALA A 97 9.79 0.50 1.21
CA ALA A 97 8.97 1.68 0.97
C ALA A 97 7.87 1.84 2.03
N THR A 98 7.08 2.90 1.88
CA THR A 98 5.90 3.13 2.73
C THR A 98 4.69 3.48 1.87
N ALA A 99 3.58 2.78 2.08
CA ALA A 99 2.27 3.12 1.54
C ALA A 99 1.28 3.44 2.66
N VAL A 100 0.55 4.54 2.51
CA VAL A 100 -0.48 4.98 3.46
C VAL A 100 -1.77 5.27 2.70
N ALA A 101 -2.87 4.68 3.12
CA ALA A 101 -4.21 4.96 2.62
C ALA A 101 -5.14 5.38 3.77
N GLY A 102 -6.11 6.25 3.48
CA GLY A 102 -7.11 6.71 4.45
C GLY A 102 -8.14 5.65 4.82
N ASP A 103 -9.27 6.09 5.37
CA ASP A 103 -10.38 5.23 5.77
C ASP A 103 -11.01 4.54 4.55
N GLY A 104 -11.30 3.25 4.69
CA GLY A 104 -11.76 2.40 3.58
C GLY A 104 -10.73 2.24 2.45
N GLY A 105 -9.53 2.77 2.61
CA GLY A 105 -8.46 2.74 1.61
C GLY A 105 -7.67 1.43 1.61
N VAL A 106 -6.85 1.26 0.58
CA VAL A 106 -5.98 0.10 0.39
C VAL A 106 -4.52 0.55 0.31
N ALA A 107 -3.68 0.08 1.22
CA ALA A 107 -2.25 0.29 1.20
C ALA A 107 -1.51 -1.03 0.95
N THR A 108 -0.72 -1.10 -0.12
CA THR A 108 0.05 -2.29 -0.48
C THR A 108 1.52 -1.93 -0.66
N VAL A 109 2.40 -2.73 -0.05
CA VAL A 109 3.86 -2.63 -0.21
C VAL A 109 4.49 -4.00 -0.44
N GLN A 110 5.71 -4.01 -0.96
CA GLN A 110 6.51 -5.22 -1.12
C GLN A 110 7.26 -5.59 0.19
N ASP A 111 8.31 -6.39 0.06
CA ASP A 111 9.07 -6.91 1.20
C ASP A 111 9.78 -5.80 1.99
N CYS A 112 10.05 -6.05 3.26
CA CYS A 112 10.76 -5.14 4.16
C CYS A 112 10.16 -3.72 4.23
N SER A 113 8.86 -3.59 4.02
CA SER A 113 8.17 -2.30 3.83
C SER A 113 7.02 -2.10 4.81
N LYS A 114 6.45 -0.89 4.85
CA LYS A 114 5.35 -0.54 5.75
C LYS A 114 4.08 -0.14 5.00
N ALA A 115 2.98 -0.86 5.22
CA ALA A 115 1.64 -0.50 4.76
C ALA A 115 0.77 -0.05 5.94
N VAL A 116 0.08 1.09 5.79
CA VAL A 116 -0.87 1.60 6.79
C VAL A 116 -2.19 1.96 6.10
N ALA A 117 -3.30 1.47 6.62
CA ALA A 117 -4.64 1.82 6.15
C ALA A 117 -5.55 2.24 7.32
N GLY A 118 -6.50 3.15 7.06
CA GLY A 118 -7.42 3.68 8.06
C GLY A 118 -8.49 2.69 8.54
N VAL A 119 -9.57 3.22 9.13
CA VAL A 119 -10.77 2.47 9.55
C VAL A 119 -11.37 1.74 8.36
N ARG A 120 -11.73 0.46 8.52
CA ARG A 120 -12.18 -0.42 7.42
C ARG A 120 -11.18 -0.54 6.26
N GLY A 121 -9.95 -0.06 6.45
CA GLY A 121 -8.91 -0.11 5.44
C GLY A 121 -8.28 -1.49 5.33
N THR A 122 -7.56 -1.71 4.23
CA THR A 122 -6.77 -2.91 3.98
C THR A 122 -5.30 -2.55 3.85
N ALA A 123 -4.46 -3.08 4.74
CA ALA A 123 -3.01 -2.95 4.67
C ALA A 123 -2.37 -4.30 4.31
N ILE A 124 -1.57 -4.34 3.26
CA ILE A 124 -0.88 -5.54 2.77
C ILE A 124 0.61 -5.24 2.66
N ALA A 125 1.43 -6.04 3.34
CA ALA A 125 2.88 -5.97 3.24
C ALA A 125 3.48 -7.33 2.82
N GLY A 126 4.65 -7.29 2.18
CA GLY A 126 5.39 -8.48 1.80
C GLY A 126 6.05 -9.19 3.00
N ASP A 127 7.00 -10.06 2.69
CA ASP A 127 7.82 -10.75 3.69
C ASP A 127 8.66 -9.72 4.47
N TYR A 128 8.86 -9.93 5.77
CA TYR A 128 9.47 -8.97 6.70
C TYR A 128 8.77 -7.59 6.77
N GLY A 129 7.60 -7.48 6.14
CA GLY A 129 6.83 -6.25 6.07
C GLY A 129 5.98 -6.00 7.31
N HIS A 130 5.57 -4.76 7.49
CA HIS A 130 4.72 -4.29 8.57
C HIS A 130 3.40 -3.79 7.99
N ALA A 131 2.29 -4.44 8.34
CA ALA A 131 0.95 -4.01 7.94
C ALA A 131 0.14 -3.54 9.16
N SER A 132 -0.48 -2.36 9.07
CA SER A 132 -1.32 -1.81 10.13
C SER A 132 -2.64 -1.31 9.54
N ALA A 133 -3.77 -1.74 10.12
CA ALA A 133 -5.09 -1.30 9.70
C ALA A 133 -5.89 -0.74 10.89
N GLY A 134 -6.83 0.17 10.62
CA GLY A 134 -7.70 0.72 11.66
C GLY A 134 -8.78 -0.25 12.15
N THR A 135 -9.74 0.28 12.91
CA THR A 135 -10.93 -0.44 13.39
C THR A 135 -11.72 -1.07 12.23
N ASN A 136 -12.17 -2.32 12.38
CA ASN A 136 -12.76 -3.15 11.31
C ASN A 136 -11.87 -3.30 10.06
N GLY A 137 -10.58 -2.98 10.15
CA GLY A 137 -9.63 -3.09 9.04
C GLY A 137 -9.01 -4.47 8.95
N MET A 138 -8.36 -4.75 7.82
CA MET A 138 -7.61 -5.98 7.58
C MET A 138 -6.13 -5.67 7.40
N ALA A 139 -5.26 -6.28 8.20
CA ALA A 139 -3.81 -6.21 8.04
C ALA A 139 -3.25 -7.59 7.67
N SER A 140 -2.49 -7.67 6.58
CA SER A 140 -1.85 -8.91 6.12
C SER A 140 -0.38 -8.68 5.85
N ALA A 141 0.48 -9.55 6.37
CA ALA A 141 1.90 -9.53 6.05
C ALA A 141 2.43 -10.92 5.68
N GLY A 142 3.58 -10.93 5.01
CA GLY A 142 4.28 -12.13 4.60
C GLY A 142 5.01 -12.86 5.75
N ILE A 143 5.97 -13.70 5.37
CA ILE A 143 6.80 -14.47 6.30
C ILE A 143 7.61 -13.51 7.16
N LYS A 144 7.67 -13.79 8.48
CA LYS A 144 8.31 -12.90 9.47
C LYS A 144 7.78 -11.46 9.43
N GLY A 145 6.58 -11.27 8.90
CA GLY A 145 5.89 -9.99 8.91
C GLY A 145 5.35 -9.67 10.30
N ILE A 146 5.01 -8.40 10.48
CA ILE A 146 4.35 -7.86 11.67
C ILE A 146 3.02 -7.27 11.25
N VAL A 147 1.96 -7.60 11.98
CA VAL A 147 0.60 -7.12 11.71
C VAL A 147 -0.01 -6.47 12.95
N SER A 148 -0.83 -5.45 12.74
CA SER A 148 -1.65 -4.83 13.78
C SER A 148 -2.97 -4.38 13.20
N ALA A 149 -4.05 -4.49 13.97
CA ALA A 149 -5.33 -3.93 13.58
C ALA A 149 -6.07 -3.34 14.78
N GLY A 150 -6.99 -2.41 14.51
CA GLY A 150 -7.90 -1.85 15.52
C GLY A 150 -8.99 -2.82 15.95
N GLU A 151 -9.94 -2.36 16.77
CA GLU A 151 -11.06 -3.18 17.26
C GLU A 151 -11.82 -3.85 16.11
N LYS A 152 -12.22 -5.11 16.31
CA LYS A 152 -12.91 -5.93 15.29
C LYS A 152 -12.14 -6.06 13.96
N GLY A 153 -10.84 -5.75 13.99
CA GLY A 153 -9.96 -5.93 12.85
C GLY A 153 -9.58 -7.39 12.64
N GLU A 154 -9.07 -7.68 11.46
CA GLU A 154 -8.55 -9.00 11.08
C GLU A 154 -7.05 -8.89 10.79
N ILE A 155 -6.26 -9.79 11.35
CA ILE A 155 -4.83 -9.89 11.11
C ILE A 155 -4.48 -11.21 10.42
N ARG A 156 -3.57 -11.18 9.44
CA ARG A 156 -3.14 -12.34 8.66
C ARG A 156 -1.63 -12.41 8.55
N LEU A 157 -1.05 -13.56 8.84
CA LEU A 157 0.38 -13.81 8.64
C LEU A 157 0.60 -15.10 7.86
N ARG A 158 1.51 -15.05 6.89
CA ARG A 158 1.94 -16.25 6.16
C ARG A 158 3.13 -16.92 6.84
N TYR A 159 3.20 -18.24 6.71
CA TYR A 159 4.38 -19.03 7.07
C TYR A 159 4.61 -20.14 6.05
N ARG A 160 5.83 -20.68 6.04
CA ARG A 160 6.20 -21.84 5.22
C ARG A 160 5.98 -23.13 6.01
N ASP A 161 5.04 -23.96 5.56
CA ASP A 161 4.90 -25.34 6.03
C ASP A 161 5.89 -26.21 5.25
N ASN A 162 6.99 -26.58 5.90
CA ASN A 162 8.05 -27.39 5.30
C ASN A 162 7.61 -28.84 5.07
N GLN A 163 6.68 -29.37 5.87
CA GLN A 163 6.21 -30.75 5.73
C GLN A 163 5.29 -30.91 4.52
N ALA A 164 4.40 -29.94 4.32
CA ALA A 164 3.48 -29.93 3.18
C ALA A 164 4.01 -29.14 1.96
N GLU A 165 5.27 -28.69 2.02
CA GLU A 165 5.97 -27.90 1.00
C GLU A 165 5.17 -26.70 0.45
N ARG A 166 4.38 -26.04 1.30
CA ARG A 166 3.47 -24.96 0.87
C ARG A 166 3.43 -23.80 1.85
N TYR A 167 3.01 -22.64 1.34
CA TYR A 167 2.67 -21.52 2.21
C TYR A 167 1.28 -21.69 2.80
N ARG A 168 1.13 -21.33 4.07
CA ARG A 168 -0.12 -21.27 4.82
C ARG A 168 -0.30 -19.89 5.43
N THR A 169 -1.54 -19.57 5.78
CA THR A 169 -1.90 -18.30 6.42
C THR A 169 -2.58 -18.59 7.75
N VAL A 170 -2.13 -17.92 8.80
CA VAL A 170 -2.83 -17.86 10.10
C VAL A 170 -3.67 -16.60 10.11
N ILE A 171 -4.92 -16.72 10.53
CA ILE A 171 -5.87 -15.60 10.62
C ILE A 171 -6.21 -15.41 12.09
N GLY A 172 -6.17 -14.17 12.54
CA GLY A 172 -6.55 -13.75 13.88
C GLY A 172 -7.59 -12.65 13.83
N TYR A 173 -8.57 -12.71 14.72
CA TYR A 173 -9.61 -11.70 14.86
C TYR A 173 -9.38 -10.90 16.13
N ILE A 174 -9.23 -9.59 16.00
CA ILE A 174 -8.92 -8.70 17.12
C ILE A 174 -10.14 -8.63 18.06
N GLY A 175 -9.90 -8.89 19.34
CA GLY A 175 -10.92 -9.06 20.37
C GLY A 175 -11.23 -10.51 20.70
N GLU A 176 -10.65 -11.48 19.97
CA GLU A 176 -10.82 -12.92 20.21
C GLU A 176 -9.49 -13.55 20.64
N ASN A 177 -9.55 -14.66 21.40
CA ASN A 177 -8.40 -15.50 21.77
C ASN A 177 -7.20 -14.73 22.38
N GLY A 178 -7.46 -13.63 23.09
CA GLY A 178 -6.43 -12.80 23.73
C GLY A 178 -5.73 -11.80 22.79
N LEU A 179 -6.20 -11.66 21.54
CA LEU A 179 -5.71 -10.64 20.61
C LEU A 179 -6.28 -9.27 20.97
N VAL A 180 -5.41 -8.34 21.34
CA VAL A 180 -5.78 -7.00 21.82
C VAL A 180 -5.66 -5.99 20.67
N PRO A 181 -6.61 -5.05 20.52
CA PRO A 181 -6.54 -3.98 19.53
C PRO A 181 -5.25 -3.16 19.61
N ASN A 182 -4.82 -2.65 18.45
CA ASN A 182 -3.65 -1.78 18.30
C ASN A 182 -2.33 -2.38 18.85
N THR A 183 -2.28 -3.69 19.03
CA THR A 183 -1.08 -4.43 19.40
C THR A 183 -0.46 -5.04 18.14
N ALA A 184 0.85 -4.94 18.03
CA ALA A 184 1.60 -5.56 16.95
C ALA A 184 1.84 -7.05 17.27
N TYR A 185 1.60 -7.92 16.31
CA TYR A 185 1.77 -9.37 16.43
C TYR A 185 2.67 -9.93 15.34
N SER A 186 3.42 -10.97 15.68
CA SER A 186 4.16 -11.86 14.79
C SER A 186 3.76 -13.32 15.07
N LEU A 187 4.24 -14.26 14.25
CA LEU A 187 4.12 -15.69 14.54
C LEU A 187 5.36 -16.19 15.29
N ASP A 188 5.16 -17.04 16.29
CA ASP A 188 6.22 -17.84 16.92
C ASP A 188 6.53 -19.11 16.10
N ASP A 189 7.44 -19.95 16.61
CA ASP A 189 7.84 -21.21 15.96
C ASP A 189 6.69 -22.24 15.86
N ASN A 190 5.64 -22.08 16.66
CA ASN A 190 4.44 -22.91 16.62
C ASN A 190 3.36 -22.33 15.68
N HIS A 191 3.66 -21.24 14.99
CA HIS A 191 2.72 -20.48 14.15
C HIS A 191 1.54 -19.90 14.95
N ALA A 192 1.73 -19.60 16.23
CA ALA A 192 0.79 -18.89 17.07
C ALA A 192 1.11 -17.39 17.09
N PHE A 193 0.07 -16.55 17.19
CA PHE A 193 0.27 -15.10 17.33
C PHE A 193 0.87 -14.77 18.69
N VAL A 194 1.98 -14.02 18.68
CA VAL A 194 2.63 -13.47 19.88
C VAL A 194 2.86 -11.97 19.69
N PRO A 195 2.76 -11.15 20.76
CA PRO A 195 3.09 -9.74 20.66
C PRO A 195 4.51 -9.55 20.10
N ALA A 196 4.66 -8.64 19.14
CA ALA A 196 5.94 -8.27 18.57
C ALA A 196 6.71 -7.35 19.54
N THR A 197 7.04 -7.86 20.73
CA THR A 197 7.75 -7.14 21.81
C THR A 197 9.06 -7.82 22.18
N HIS A 198 9.83 -8.26 21.19
CA HIS A 198 11.24 -8.60 21.34
C HIS A 198 12.10 -7.74 20.40
N ALA A 199 12.13 -6.43 20.66
CA ALA A 199 13.16 -5.51 20.14
C ALA A 199 13.47 -4.37 21.13
N LEU A 200 13.24 -4.58 22.41
CA LEU A 200 13.88 -3.81 23.48
C LEU A 200 14.55 -4.84 24.37
N GLY A 201 15.83 -5.08 24.11
CA GLY A 201 16.68 -5.75 25.07
C GLY A 201 16.70 -4.88 26.32
N ASP A 202 16.25 -5.45 27.43
CA ASP A 202 16.61 -4.98 28.76
C ASP A 202 18.14 -4.98 28.84
N ALA A 203 18.74 -3.80 28.71
CA ALA A 203 20.11 -3.57 29.13
C ALA A 203 20.06 -3.23 30.62
N GLN A 204 20.54 -4.18 31.43
CA GLN A 204 20.96 -3.96 32.82
C GLN A 204 22.12 -2.97 32.90
#